data_AF-A0A2Z4FR80-F1
#
_entry.id   AF-A0A2Z4FR80-F1
#
_cell.length_a   1.000
_cell.length_b   1.000
_cell.length_c   1.000
_cell.angle_alpha   90.00
_cell.angle_beta   90.00
_cell.angle_gamma   90.00
#
_symmetry.space_group_name_H-M   'P 1'
#
loop_
_entity.id
_entity.type
_entity.pdbx_description
1 polymer ?
#
loop_
_entity_poly.entity_id
_entity_poly.type
_entity_poly.pdbx_seq_one_letter_code
_entity_poly.pdbx_strand_id
1 'polypeptide(L)'
;MSKLSFPDLPAHDSQEADVRQWLPDAEAIVDACEALAAAGEPAGVESVFEEMGAPKLDMTVTALSARAALQAAEEGRAFYHHELRERVAMPEDQAPEIAVWEAGTVPVWNQGILEEPKYFSFFLDTPFPAFNPNHRRKWRPHELIHGSMKFFWHPQMTRFEMYVGSRINELLPVVHWYSFDEIYRPRCPEHRGEQLYQEYCGECEAAAKPYWETTPEWRATQRAQALTWAERGIAHFEREWNACMAEIQSGDLHPIEGYKLDSSSDAIGYMRSHWNRMTAWSFGAWAELFLTDDLDYYSSLGRYMTHLKDTTRRLLGGDIGVDLERYKTLRARRAIQDLAYRIYVAMGWLAENSAGLDAVEAHLTPALEQAAHHVHHMLTDAKIADYSNDVLRDLLQAFERVQGHFPDEIANSVAALGYQWWEPEQFAHAGLAQLHTGLRDALPSAADILGDHGLDQHAQKFALSEPFRAHGRLAERFADYLAAEAAAGTLDADEQFAAELAKFEAWATRAPREDRVAELFASIPNSFDELAIRPGTVRLNETLTRQRFPADIAAAITGDPQLAEQDEDVELGRIFLRGELRLMLVDVEEAKIFDAIESGQPRCDWVDAIDIDSMAALLENGFVIWLPEPF
;
A
#
# COMPACT_ATOMS: atom_id res chain seq x y z
N MET A 1 -14.21 22.94 11.32
CA MET A 1 -13.05 23.19 10.44
C MET A 1 -11.81 22.69 11.15
N SER A 2 -11.21 21.63 10.62
CA SER A 2 -9.96 21.04 11.11
C SER A 2 -8.80 21.75 10.44
N LYS A 3 -7.83 22.24 11.21
CA LYS A 3 -6.80 23.14 10.67
C LYS A 3 -5.42 22.77 11.17
N LEU A 4 -4.44 22.77 10.28
CA LEU A 4 -3.04 22.63 10.59
C LEU A 4 -2.28 23.86 10.06
N SER A 5 -1.68 24.59 10.99
CA SER A 5 -1.01 25.87 10.74
C SER A 5 0.50 25.69 10.80
N PHE A 6 1.17 25.72 9.64
CA PHE A 6 2.62 25.96 9.61
C PHE A 6 2.84 27.45 9.87
N PRO A 7 3.98 27.85 10.46
CA PRO A 7 4.45 29.21 10.37
C PRO A 7 4.41 29.69 8.91
N ASP A 8 4.01 30.93 8.68
CA ASP A 8 4.11 31.53 7.36
C ASP A 8 5.58 31.51 6.93
N LEU A 9 5.88 30.68 5.93
CA LEU A 9 7.19 30.70 5.30
C LEU A 9 7.24 31.90 4.37
N PRO A 10 8.32 32.70 4.39
CA PRO A 10 8.38 33.97 3.68
C PRO A 10 7.96 33.79 2.21
N ALA A 11 6.90 34.50 1.83
CA ALA A 11 6.42 34.48 0.46
C ALA A 11 7.43 35.22 -0.42
N HIS A 12 8.14 34.48 -1.27
CA HIS A 12 8.79 35.08 -2.41
C HIS A 12 7.81 35.10 -3.58
N ASP A 13 7.41 36.31 -3.93
CA ASP A 13 6.36 36.63 -4.91
C ASP A 13 6.92 36.71 -6.35
N SER A 14 8.10 36.15 -6.62
CA SER A 14 8.61 36.12 -7.99
C SER A 14 7.85 35.08 -8.81
N GLN A 15 7.14 35.57 -9.82
CA GLN A 15 6.47 34.75 -10.81
C GLN A 15 7.46 34.08 -11.77
N GLU A 16 8.75 34.47 -11.80
CA GLU A 16 9.67 33.98 -12.83
C GLU A 16 11.09 33.67 -12.31
N ALA A 17 11.48 32.42 -12.57
CA ALA A 17 12.79 31.94 -13.09
C ALA A 17 13.63 31.01 -12.19
N ASP A 18 13.61 31.14 -10.86
CA ASP A 18 14.46 30.28 -10.01
C ASP A 18 13.69 29.65 -8.85
N VAL A 19 13.69 28.31 -8.82
CA VAL A 19 13.06 27.49 -7.78
C VAL A 19 13.57 27.81 -6.37
N ARG A 20 14.84 28.22 -6.25
CA ARG A 20 15.45 28.66 -4.98
C ARG A 20 14.91 29.97 -4.47
N GLN A 21 14.27 30.77 -5.32
CA GLN A 21 13.67 32.01 -4.86
C GLN A 21 12.42 31.75 -4.04
N TRP A 22 11.66 30.67 -4.26
CA TRP A 22 10.37 30.47 -3.59
C TRP A 22 10.27 29.21 -2.74
N LEU A 23 11.22 28.28 -2.85
CA LEU A 23 11.33 27.19 -1.89
C LEU A 23 11.89 27.71 -0.55
N PRO A 24 11.30 27.31 0.58
CA PRO A 24 11.89 27.57 1.89
C PRO A 24 13.26 26.91 2.03
N ASP A 25 14.11 27.46 2.89
CA ASP A 25 15.36 26.80 3.27
C ASP A 25 15.11 25.59 4.17
N ALA A 26 16.11 24.72 4.29
CA ALA A 26 16.01 23.49 5.07
C ALA A 26 15.72 23.76 6.56
N GLU A 27 16.28 24.84 7.11
CA GLU A 27 16.11 25.21 8.51
C GLU A 27 14.67 25.62 8.80
N ALA A 28 14.06 26.45 7.95
CA ALA A 28 12.67 26.88 8.10
C ALA A 28 11.68 25.70 7.99
N ILE A 29 11.93 24.71 7.12
CA ILE A 29 11.11 23.50 7.03
C ILE A 29 11.19 22.71 8.34
N VAL A 30 12.41 22.46 8.84
CA VAL A 30 12.64 21.70 10.07
C VAL A 30 12.04 22.42 11.29
N ASP A 31 12.22 23.73 11.39
CA ASP A 31 11.64 24.57 12.45
C ASP A 31 10.11 24.53 12.43
N ALA A 32 9.51 24.59 11.24
CA ALA A 32 8.07 24.47 11.11
C ALA A 32 7.56 23.09 11.58
N CYS A 33 8.24 22.01 11.21
CA CYS A 33 7.93 20.66 11.70
C CYS A 33 8.04 20.54 13.23
N GLU A 34 9.07 21.12 13.84
CA GLU A 34 9.23 21.16 15.30
C GLU A 34 8.12 21.97 15.97
N ALA A 35 7.77 23.13 15.41
CA ALA A 35 6.74 24.00 15.94
C ALA A 35 5.37 23.30 15.99
N LEU A 36 5.03 22.52 14.97
CA LEU A 36 3.79 21.74 14.95
C LEU A 36 3.81 20.60 15.93
N ALA A 37 4.92 19.86 16.00
CA ALA A 37 5.05 18.78 16.98
C ALA A 37 4.95 19.33 18.41
N ALA A 38 5.46 20.54 18.66
CA ALA A 38 5.34 21.24 19.94
C ALA A 38 3.94 21.80 20.21
N ALA A 39 3.15 22.13 19.17
CA ALA A 39 1.77 22.58 19.30
C ALA A 39 0.82 21.47 19.78
N GLY A 40 1.24 20.21 19.70
CA GLY A 40 0.47 19.04 20.15
C GLY A 40 -0.48 18.50 19.07
N GLU A 41 -1.45 17.70 19.52
CA GLU A 41 -2.44 17.09 18.64
C GLU A 41 -3.32 18.15 17.96
N PRO A 42 -3.40 18.18 16.62
CA PRO A 42 -4.18 19.17 15.90
C PRO A 42 -5.69 18.88 16.01
N ALA A 43 -6.44 19.84 16.54
CA ALA A 43 -7.88 19.68 16.79
C ALA A 43 -8.68 19.33 15.52
N GLY A 44 -9.41 18.21 15.59
CA GLY A 44 -10.34 17.75 14.54
C GLY A 44 -9.68 17.12 13.30
N VAL A 45 -8.35 17.09 13.20
CA VAL A 45 -7.65 16.50 12.05
C VAL A 45 -7.83 14.98 12.01
N GLU A 46 -7.79 14.30 13.16
CA GLU A 46 -8.01 12.86 13.22
C GLU A 46 -9.40 12.46 12.68
N SER A 47 -10.44 13.24 12.97
CA SER A 47 -11.79 12.98 12.45
C SER A 47 -11.89 13.08 10.92
N VAL A 48 -11.03 13.88 10.28
CA VAL A 48 -10.92 13.90 8.82
C VAL A 48 -10.23 12.63 8.34
N PHE A 49 -9.13 12.23 8.98
CA PHE A 49 -8.35 11.06 8.58
C PHE A 49 -9.09 9.73 8.80
N GLU A 50 -9.92 9.62 9.84
CA GLU A 50 -10.81 8.48 10.07
C GLU A 50 -11.81 8.28 8.92
N GLU A 51 -12.17 9.35 8.23
CA GLU A 51 -13.06 9.35 7.07
C GLU A 51 -12.31 9.16 5.75
N MET A 52 -10.99 8.95 5.74
CA MET A 52 -10.22 8.75 4.51
C MET A 52 -10.16 7.29 4.06
N GLY A 53 -10.62 6.31 4.85
CA GLY A 53 -10.58 4.89 4.44
C GLY A 53 -9.22 4.22 4.57
N ALA A 54 -8.32 4.77 5.38
CA ALA A 54 -7.04 4.18 5.76
C ALA A 54 -6.74 4.47 7.25
N PRO A 55 -5.86 3.69 7.92
CA PRO A 55 -5.49 3.94 9.30
C PRO A 55 -4.93 5.36 9.50
N LYS A 56 -5.50 6.13 10.42
CA LYS A 56 -5.10 7.52 10.68
C LYS A 56 -3.60 7.69 10.96
N LEU A 57 -2.98 6.69 11.59
CA LEU A 57 -1.55 6.68 11.87
C LEU A 57 -0.70 6.85 10.61
N ASP A 58 -1.14 6.34 9.45
CA ASP A 58 -0.39 6.41 8.19
C ASP A 58 -0.24 7.85 7.70
N MET A 59 -1.17 8.71 8.09
CA MET A 59 -1.19 10.14 7.76
C MET A 59 -0.55 10.99 8.85
N THR A 60 -0.33 10.48 10.07
CA THR A 60 0.11 11.30 11.22
C THR A 60 1.56 11.05 11.64
N VAL A 61 2.28 10.11 11.01
CA VAL A 61 3.65 9.78 11.44
C VAL A 61 4.62 10.96 11.33
N THR A 62 4.52 11.79 10.28
CA THR A 62 5.21 13.10 10.23
C THR A 62 4.24 14.26 10.07
N ALA A 63 4.69 15.46 10.42
CA ALA A 63 3.94 16.68 10.14
C ALA A 63 3.66 16.87 8.64
N LEU A 64 4.58 16.44 7.77
CA LEU A 64 4.42 16.57 6.32
C LEU A 64 3.52 15.46 5.74
N SER A 65 3.47 14.26 6.33
CA SER A 65 2.44 13.26 6.01
C SER A 65 1.04 13.83 6.29
N ALA A 66 0.87 14.50 7.44
CA ALA A 66 -0.44 15.03 7.86
C ALA A 66 -0.91 16.16 6.95
N ARG A 67 0.02 17.02 6.51
CA ARG A 67 -0.28 18.04 5.52
C ARG A 67 -0.66 17.47 4.16
N ALA A 68 0.11 16.50 3.66
CA ALA A 68 -0.19 15.83 2.40
C ALA A 68 -1.62 15.27 2.41
N ALA A 69 -1.99 14.65 3.54
CA ALA A 69 -3.33 14.14 3.73
C ALA A 69 -4.42 15.23 3.80
N LEU A 70 -4.18 16.32 4.55
CA LEU A 70 -5.15 17.42 4.61
C LEU A 70 -5.31 18.13 3.25
N GLN A 71 -4.23 18.31 2.51
CA GLN A 71 -4.29 18.90 1.17
C GLN A 71 -5.13 18.03 0.22
N ALA A 72 -4.93 16.72 0.25
CA ALA A 72 -5.73 15.79 -0.54
C ALA A 72 -7.20 15.76 -0.08
N ALA A 73 -7.45 15.87 1.23
CA ALA A 73 -8.80 15.94 1.80
C ALA A 73 -9.54 17.25 1.41
N GLU A 74 -8.87 18.39 1.25
CA GLU A 74 -9.53 19.61 0.72
C GLU A 74 -10.09 19.41 -0.69
N GLU A 75 -9.59 18.40 -1.41
CA GLU A 75 -10.04 18.04 -2.74
C GLU A 75 -10.98 16.84 -2.75
N GLY A 76 -11.38 16.31 -1.60
CA GLY A 76 -12.26 15.14 -1.49
C GLY A 76 -11.57 13.80 -1.70
N ARG A 77 -10.23 13.71 -1.64
CA ARG A 77 -9.51 12.45 -1.82
C ARG A 77 -9.65 11.56 -0.57
N ALA A 78 -9.88 10.28 -0.81
CA ALA A 78 -9.96 9.20 0.15
C ALA A 78 -9.34 7.94 -0.48
N PHE A 79 -9.27 6.85 0.27
CA PHE A 79 -8.77 5.57 -0.20
C PHE A 79 -9.92 4.59 -0.43
N TYR A 80 -9.81 3.77 -1.46
CA TYR A 80 -10.54 2.49 -1.50
C TYR A 80 -9.67 1.39 -0.90
N HIS A 81 -10.27 0.35 -0.36
CA HIS A 81 -9.54 -0.83 0.09
C HIS A 81 -9.18 -1.71 -1.10
N HIS A 82 -7.89 -1.88 -1.38
CA HIS A 82 -7.39 -2.58 -2.57
C HIS A 82 -7.93 -4.01 -2.71
N GLU A 83 -8.02 -4.73 -1.60
CA GLU A 83 -8.48 -6.12 -1.59
C GLU A 83 -10.00 -6.29 -1.76
N LEU A 84 -10.79 -5.21 -1.67
CA LEU A 84 -12.23 -5.20 -1.98
C LEU A 84 -12.55 -4.57 -3.35
N ARG A 85 -11.56 -3.91 -3.97
CA ARG A 85 -11.76 -3.28 -5.27
C ARG A 85 -11.28 -4.24 -6.35
N GLU A 86 -12.21 -4.77 -7.13
CA GLU A 86 -11.82 -5.52 -8.33
C GLU A 86 -11.40 -4.55 -9.43
N ARG A 87 -10.34 -4.86 -10.17
CA ARG A 87 -9.96 -4.03 -11.30
C ARG A 87 -10.79 -4.41 -12.51
N VAL A 88 -11.47 -3.42 -13.11
CA VAL A 88 -12.06 -3.62 -14.45
C VAL A 88 -10.89 -3.86 -15.41
N ALA A 89 -10.80 -5.07 -15.95
CA ALA A 89 -9.72 -5.41 -16.89
C ALA A 89 -9.79 -4.47 -18.11
N MET A 90 -8.63 -4.09 -18.63
CA MET A 90 -8.58 -3.23 -19.83
C MET A 90 -8.92 -4.06 -21.08
N PRO A 91 -9.71 -3.51 -22.02
CA PRO A 91 -9.83 -4.06 -23.36
C PRO A 91 -8.45 -4.30 -24.00
N GLU A 92 -8.35 -5.27 -24.91
CA GLU A 92 -7.08 -5.69 -25.51
C GLU A 92 -6.36 -4.53 -26.24
N ASP A 93 -7.11 -3.66 -26.91
CA ASP A 93 -6.61 -2.47 -27.61
C ASP A 93 -6.21 -1.32 -26.67
N GLN A 94 -6.63 -1.38 -25.40
CA GLN A 94 -6.27 -0.43 -24.34
C GLN A 94 -5.15 -0.93 -23.43
N ALA A 95 -4.74 -2.19 -23.60
CA ALA A 95 -3.62 -2.78 -22.88
C ALA A 95 -2.28 -2.09 -23.24
N PRO A 96 -1.27 -2.14 -22.35
CA PRO A 96 0.07 -1.62 -22.63
C PRO A 96 0.66 -2.12 -23.96
N GLU A 97 1.29 -1.23 -24.73
CA GLU A 97 1.93 -1.57 -26.03
C GLU A 97 3.10 -2.54 -25.89
N ILE A 98 3.73 -2.55 -24.73
CA ILE A 98 4.81 -3.45 -24.39
C ILE A 98 4.44 -4.18 -23.11
N ALA A 99 4.81 -5.45 -23.02
CA ALA A 99 4.85 -6.14 -21.74
C ALA A 99 5.88 -5.41 -20.88
N VAL A 100 5.42 -4.41 -20.14
CA VAL A 100 6.30 -3.69 -19.21
C VAL A 100 6.72 -4.68 -18.13
N TRP A 101 5.89 -5.69 -17.79
CA TRP A 101 6.14 -6.82 -16.88
C TRP A 101 5.24 -8.05 -17.15
N GLU A 102 5.52 -9.18 -16.50
CA GLU A 102 4.87 -10.49 -16.74
C GLU A 102 3.42 -10.62 -16.20
N ALA A 103 2.91 -9.64 -15.44
CA ALA A 103 1.71 -9.80 -14.59
C ALA A 103 0.36 -9.29 -15.15
N GLY A 104 0.22 -9.05 -16.47
CA GLY A 104 -1.06 -8.62 -17.05
C GLY A 104 -1.53 -7.23 -16.58
N THR A 105 -2.85 -6.97 -16.62
CA THR A 105 -3.46 -5.65 -16.27
C THR A 105 -4.28 -5.68 -14.98
N VAL A 106 -4.49 -6.85 -14.38
CA VAL A 106 -5.28 -7.05 -13.15
C VAL A 106 -4.40 -7.61 -12.02
N PRO A 107 -4.68 -7.27 -10.75
CA PRO A 107 -3.97 -7.85 -9.63
C PRO A 107 -4.18 -9.36 -9.49
N VAL A 108 -3.21 -10.07 -8.90
CA VAL A 108 -3.27 -11.53 -8.67
C VAL A 108 -2.92 -11.83 -7.21
N TRP A 109 -3.67 -12.74 -6.59
CA TRP A 109 -3.34 -13.22 -5.25
C TRP A 109 -2.13 -14.16 -5.29
N ASN A 110 -1.17 -13.90 -4.41
CA ASN A 110 -0.02 -14.76 -4.18
C ASN A 110 0.32 -14.76 -2.69
N GLN A 111 0.10 -15.90 -2.03
CA GLN A 111 0.38 -16.10 -0.60
C GLN A 111 -0.27 -15.02 0.30
N GLY A 112 -1.51 -14.66 0.02
CA GLY A 112 -2.27 -13.66 0.78
C GLY A 112 -1.83 -12.21 0.56
N ILE A 113 -1.11 -11.95 -0.52
CA ILE A 113 -0.81 -10.61 -1.02
C ILE A 113 -1.50 -10.45 -2.38
N LEU A 114 -2.32 -9.42 -2.54
CA LEU A 114 -2.90 -9.06 -3.83
C LEU A 114 -1.88 -8.24 -4.63
N GLU A 115 -1.00 -8.94 -5.35
CA GLU A 115 0.09 -8.35 -6.11
C GLU A 115 -0.44 -7.55 -7.29
N GLU A 116 -0.02 -6.29 -7.38
CA GLU A 116 -0.38 -5.42 -8.48
C GLU A 116 0.74 -5.35 -9.52
N PRO A 117 0.43 -5.34 -10.82
CA PRO A 117 1.44 -5.09 -11.83
C PRO A 117 2.00 -3.66 -11.65
N LYS A 118 3.32 -3.49 -11.53
CA LYS A 118 3.99 -2.23 -11.08
C LYS A 118 3.41 -0.91 -11.66
N TYR A 119 3.18 -0.82 -12.96
CA TYR A 119 2.66 0.42 -13.58
C TYR A 119 1.15 0.41 -13.80
N PHE A 120 0.48 -0.68 -13.43
CA PHE A 120 -0.96 -0.76 -13.27
C PHE A 120 -1.37 -0.71 -11.80
N SER A 121 -0.46 -0.68 -10.83
CA SER A 121 -0.78 -0.36 -9.43
C SER A 121 -0.96 1.14 -9.20
N PHE A 122 -0.72 1.94 -10.24
CA PHE A 122 -0.53 3.37 -10.13
C PHE A 122 -1.20 4.10 -11.31
N PHE A 123 -2.16 4.96 -10.98
CA PHE A 123 -2.97 5.72 -11.93
C PHE A 123 -2.99 7.19 -11.49
N LEU A 124 -2.35 8.09 -12.25
CA LEU A 124 -2.35 9.53 -11.96
C LEU A 124 -3.75 10.17 -12.02
N ASP A 125 -4.61 9.56 -12.82
CA ASP A 125 -5.98 9.97 -13.10
C ASP A 125 -7.03 9.37 -12.15
N THR A 126 -6.62 8.48 -11.23
CA THR A 126 -7.59 7.83 -10.33
C THR A 126 -8.28 8.86 -9.42
N PRO A 127 -9.62 8.81 -9.26
CA PRO A 127 -10.31 9.65 -8.27
C PRO A 127 -9.89 9.33 -6.83
N PHE A 128 -9.52 8.09 -6.53
CA PHE A 128 -9.10 7.65 -5.21
C PHE A 128 -7.85 6.77 -5.30
N PRO A 129 -6.80 7.02 -4.52
CA PRO A 129 -5.68 6.08 -4.39
C PRO A 129 -6.09 4.78 -3.68
N ALA A 130 -5.30 3.73 -3.89
CA ALA A 130 -5.47 2.45 -3.19
C ALA A 130 -4.93 2.52 -1.76
N PHE A 131 -5.70 2.04 -0.79
CA PHE A 131 -5.15 1.56 0.46
C PHE A 131 -4.75 0.10 0.28
N ASN A 132 -3.44 -0.15 0.21
CA ASN A 132 -2.85 -1.48 0.20
C ASN A 132 -2.24 -1.79 1.59
N PRO A 133 -2.82 -2.74 2.35
CA PRO A 133 -2.36 -3.12 3.69
C PRO A 133 -0.89 -3.59 3.76
N ASN A 134 -0.34 -4.06 2.64
CA ASN A 134 1.03 -4.58 2.55
C ASN A 134 2.07 -3.48 2.25
N HIS A 135 1.63 -2.27 1.86
CA HIS A 135 2.54 -1.15 1.64
C HIS A 135 2.96 -0.52 2.97
N ARG A 136 4.07 0.22 2.98
CA ARG A 136 4.51 0.99 4.17
C ARG A 136 3.59 2.15 4.48
N ARG A 137 3.57 2.60 5.73
CA ARG A 137 2.73 3.74 6.17
C ARG A 137 2.96 5.00 5.32
N LYS A 138 4.22 5.32 5.00
CA LYS A 138 4.61 6.45 4.14
C LYS A 138 4.05 6.39 2.70
N TRP A 139 3.44 5.27 2.28
CA TRP A 139 2.89 5.13 0.92
C TRP A 139 1.60 5.91 0.76
N ARG A 140 0.80 5.98 1.82
CA ARG A 140 -0.49 6.68 1.83
C ARG A 140 -0.31 8.18 1.55
N PRO A 141 0.53 8.94 2.28
CA PRO A 141 0.75 10.34 1.97
C PRO A 141 1.40 10.54 0.60
N HIS A 142 2.26 9.63 0.13
CA HIS A 142 2.83 9.68 -1.22
C HIS A 142 1.75 9.62 -2.32
N GLU A 143 0.85 8.63 -2.26
CA GLU A 143 -0.30 8.49 -3.17
C GLU A 143 -1.28 9.67 -3.11
N LEU A 144 -1.50 10.22 -1.91
CA LEU A 144 -2.34 11.41 -1.74
C LEU A 144 -1.74 12.67 -2.39
N ILE A 145 -0.41 12.77 -2.44
CA ILE A 145 0.26 13.85 -3.19
C ILE A 145 0.07 13.64 -4.69
N HIS A 146 0.19 12.42 -5.23
CA HIS A 146 -0.16 12.16 -6.63
C HIS A 146 -1.58 12.62 -6.97
N GLY A 147 -2.55 12.29 -6.11
CA GLY A 147 -3.93 12.76 -6.25
C GLY A 147 -4.08 14.28 -6.18
N SER A 148 -3.35 14.96 -5.29
CA SER A 148 -3.32 16.43 -5.16
C SER A 148 -2.64 17.10 -6.35
N MET A 149 -1.69 16.39 -6.96
CA MET A 149 -0.99 16.81 -8.16
C MET A 149 -1.85 16.67 -9.41
N LYS A 150 -3.04 16.06 -9.39
CA LYS A 150 -3.90 15.90 -10.60
C LYS A 150 -3.15 15.15 -11.70
N PHE A 151 -3.52 15.33 -12.97
CA PHE A 151 -2.78 14.75 -14.08
C PHE A 151 -2.82 15.67 -15.30
N PHE A 152 -1.97 15.39 -16.29
CA PHE A 152 -1.97 16.08 -17.57
C PHE A 152 -2.80 15.31 -18.60
N TRP A 153 -3.70 15.99 -19.30
CA TRP A 153 -4.45 15.40 -20.40
C TRP A 153 -5.09 16.45 -21.31
N HIS A 154 -5.13 16.15 -22.61
CA HIS A 154 -6.05 16.75 -23.59
C HIS A 154 -6.19 15.78 -24.78
N PRO A 155 -7.27 15.83 -25.57
CA PRO A 155 -7.55 14.83 -26.61
C PRO A 155 -6.54 14.79 -27.76
N GLN A 156 -5.63 15.78 -27.82
CA GLN A 156 -4.60 15.90 -28.87
C GLN A 156 -3.19 15.81 -28.30
N MET A 157 -3.02 15.36 -27.06
CA MET A 157 -1.71 15.27 -26.43
C MET A 157 -0.80 14.36 -27.21
N THR A 158 0.47 14.70 -27.26
CA THR A 158 1.53 13.86 -27.78
C THR A 158 2.05 12.94 -26.68
N ARG A 159 2.75 11.86 -27.06
CA ARG A 159 3.45 11.00 -26.09
C ARG A 159 4.47 11.76 -25.26
N PHE A 160 5.12 12.75 -25.86
CA PHE A 160 6.08 13.59 -25.14
C PHE A 160 5.38 14.44 -24.08
N GLU A 161 4.25 15.07 -24.41
CA GLU A 161 3.49 15.84 -23.42
C GLU A 161 2.93 14.95 -22.30
N MET A 162 2.44 13.75 -22.61
CA MET A 162 2.04 12.78 -21.57
C MET A 162 3.23 12.41 -20.67
N TYR A 163 4.40 12.11 -21.25
CA TYR A 163 5.61 11.83 -20.49
C TYR A 163 6.00 12.99 -19.57
N VAL A 164 6.08 14.23 -20.08
CA VAL A 164 6.44 15.39 -19.27
C VAL A 164 5.38 15.63 -18.19
N GLY A 165 4.10 15.50 -18.53
CA GLY A 165 3.00 15.58 -17.57
C GLY A 165 3.12 14.56 -16.43
N SER A 166 3.45 13.30 -16.74
CA SER A 166 3.71 12.27 -15.73
C SER A 166 4.94 12.60 -14.89
N ARG A 167 6.02 13.11 -15.49
CA ARG A 167 7.22 13.53 -14.77
C ARG A 167 6.95 14.68 -13.79
N ILE A 168 6.15 15.66 -14.20
CA ILE A 168 5.70 16.76 -13.32
C ILE A 168 4.92 16.21 -12.12
N ASN A 169 4.03 15.24 -12.37
CA ASN A 169 3.26 14.62 -11.31
C ASN A 169 4.15 13.87 -10.31
N GLU A 170 5.12 13.08 -10.79
CA GLU A 170 6.04 12.28 -9.97
C GLU A 170 6.97 13.12 -9.08
N LEU A 171 7.30 14.33 -9.51
CA LEU A 171 8.34 15.15 -8.89
C LEU A 171 8.14 15.34 -7.38
N LEU A 172 7.00 15.91 -6.97
CA LEU A 172 6.76 16.19 -5.54
C LEU A 172 6.54 14.91 -4.71
N PRO A 173 5.75 13.91 -5.15
CA PRO A 173 5.60 12.63 -4.48
C PRO A 173 6.93 11.90 -4.22
N VAL A 174 7.85 11.86 -5.20
CA VAL A 174 9.18 11.22 -5.06
C VAL A 174 10.04 12.00 -4.05
N VAL A 175 10.08 13.33 -4.16
CA VAL A 175 10.78 14.20 -3.20
C VAL A 175 10.20 14.02 -1.79
N HIS A 176 8.89 13.90 -1.67
CA HIS A 176 8.24 13.66 -0.39
C HIS A 176 8.65 12.30 0.18
N TRP A 177 8.46 11.22 -0.57
CA TRP A 177 8.73 9.86 -0.14
C TRP A 177 10.19 9.64 0.29
N TYR A 178 11.17 10.18 -0.45
CA TYR A 178 12.59 9.94 -0.16
C TYR A 178 13.26 11.02 0.71
N SER A 179 12.57 12.11 1.03
CA SER A 179 13.19 13.22 1.77
C SER A 179 12.24 13.91 2.74
N PHE A 180 11.21 14.63 2.28
CA PHE A 180 10.40 15.43 3.20
C PHE A 180 9.68 14.57 4.25
N ASP A 181 9.20 13.39 3.88
CA ASP A 181 8.53 12.48 4.80
C ASP A 181 9.50 11.74 5.77
N GLU A 182 10.82 11.87 5.57
CA GLU A 182 11.82 11.35 6.49
C GLU A 182 12.18 12.36 7.61
N ILE A 183 11.73 13.61 7.50
CA ILE A 183 11.92 14.64 8.52
C ILE A 183 11.21 14.22 9.80
N TYR A 184 11.99 13.92 10.85
CA TYR A 184 11.51 13.39 12.14
C TYR A 184 10.70 12.08 12.07
N ARG A 185 10.86 11.29 11.01
CA ARG A 185 10.28 9.94 10.95
C ARG A 185 11.00 9.01 11.94
N PRO A 186 10.29 8.37 12.89
CA PRO A 186 10.90 7.37 13.77
C PRO A 186 11.45 6.18 12.96
N ARG A 187 12.68 5.77 13.28
CA ARG A 187 13.37 4.61 12.69
C ARG A 187 14.00 3.75 13.79
N CYS A 188 14.07 2.43 13.55
CA CYS A 188 14.82 1.53 14.43
C CYS A 188 16.32 1.88 14.42
N PRO A 189 17.11 1.49 15.44
CA PRO A 189 18.52 1.88 15.56
C PRO A 189 19.39 1.57 14.34
N GLU A 190 19.11 0.46 13.64
CA GLU A 190 19.83 0.02 12.44
C GLU A 190 19.65 0.99 11.27
N HIS A 191 18.42 1.46 11.04
CA HIS A 191 18.08 2.27 9.86
C HIS A 191 18.07 3.79 10.12
N ARG A 192 18.64 4.27 11.22
CA ARG A 192 18.73 5.72 11.50
C ARG A 192 19.74 6.37 10.56
N GLY A 193 19.30 7.34 9.78
CA GLY A 193 20.13 8.06 8.81
C GLY A 193 20.14 7.45 7.41
N GLU A 194 19.58 6.25 7.27
CA GLU A 194 19.63 5.47 6.05
C GLU A 194 18.45 5.80 5.13
N GLN A 195 18.70 5.73 3.83
CA GLN A 195 17.67 5.89 2.82
C GLN A 195 17.17 4.50 2.38
N LEU A 196 15.99 4.13 2.86
CA LEU A 196 15.36 2.87 2.50
C LEU A 196 14.62 3.00 1.17
N TYR A 197 15.04 2.25 0.16
CA TYR A 197 14.41 2.27 -1.17
C TYR A 197 13.23 1.30 -1.24
N GLN A 198 13.49 0.00 -1.06
CA GLN A 198 12.49 -1.07 -1.21
C GLN A 198 12.41 -2.00 0.02
N GLU A 199 13.41 -2.00 0.89
CA GLU A 199 13.50 -2.86 2.09
C GLU A 199 12.45 -2.55 3.16
N TYR A 200 11.47 -3.43 3.36
CA TYR A 200 10.53 -3.34 4.48
C TYR A 200 11.23 -3.69 5.80
N CYS A 201 11.00 -2.89 6.85
CA CYS A 201 11.52 -3.16 8.19
C CYS A 201 10.37 -3.06 9.20
N GLY A 202 9.94 -4.20 9.73
CA GLY A 202 8.85 -4.27 10.71
C GLY A 202 9.13 -3.46 11.98
N GLU A 203 10.39 -3.40 12.42
CA GLU A 203 10.77 -2.58 13.59
C GLU A 203 10.65 -1.07 13.32
N CYS A 204 10.92 -0.63 12.09
CA CYS A 204 10.67 0.77 11.70
C CYS A 204 9.19 1.09 11.67
N GLU A 205 8.35 0.20 11.09
CA GLU A 205 6.91 0.42 11.03
C GLU A 205 6.25 0.34 12.42
N ALA A 206 6.80 -0.47 13.34
CA ALA A 206 6.39 -0.54 14.75
C ALA A 206 6.82 0.67 15.57
N ALA A 207 7.91 1.36 15.18
CA ALA A 207 8.34 2.60 15.82
C ALA A 207 7.49 3.82 15.43
N ALA A 208 6.60 3.67 14.44
CA ALA A 208 5.72 4.74 13.99
C ALA A 208 4.75 5.16 15.10
N LYS A 209 4.68 6.47 15.32
CA LYS A 209 3.74 7.13 16.22
C LYS A 209 3.40 8.50 15.67
N PRO A 210 2.27 9.11 16.07
CA PRO A 210 1.93 10.45 15.64
C PRO A 210 3.04 11.47 15.93
N TYR A 211 3.27 12.42 15.03
CA TYR A 211 4.40 13.35 15.11
C TYR A 211 4.38 14.20 16.39
N TRP A 212 3.20 14.49 16.95
CA TRP A 212 3.03 15.25 18.19
C TRP A 212 3.39 14.45 19.45
N GLU A 213 3.51 13.12 19.36
CA GLU A 213 3.96 12.25 20.45
C GLU A 213 5.49 12.06 20.48
N THR A 214 6.22 12.73 19.60
CA THR A 214 7.68 12.82 19.69
C THR A 214 8.06 13.78 20.81
N THR A 215 9.11 13.49 21.58
CA THR A 215 9.53 14.39 22.67
C THR A 215 10.45 15.49 22.14
N PRO A 216 10.49 16.67 22.78
CA PRO A 216 11.44 17.72 22.42
C PRO A 216 12.90 17.26 22.47
N GLU A 217 13.27 16.45 23.47
CA GLU A 217 14.62 15.90 23.62
C GLU A 217 14.98 14.98 22.45
N TRP A 218 14.05 14.10 22.07
CA TRP A 218 14.26 13.21 20.93
C TRP A 218 14.44 14.03 19.64
N ARG A 219 13.57 15.00 19.36
CA ARG A 219 13.69 15.87 18.18
C ARG A 219 15.03 16.62 18.16
N ALA A 220 15.48 17.14 19.30
CA ALA A 220 16.78 17.79 19.40
C ALA A 220 17.95 16.86 18.99
N THR A 221 17.88 15.56 19.35
CA THR A 221 18.90 14.58 18.90
C THR A 221 18.83 14.25 17.41
N GLN A 222 17.66 14.40 16.77
CA GLN A 222 17.45 14.07 15.36
C GLN A 222 17.57 15.27 14.41
N ARG A 223 17.66 16.50 14.94
CA ARG A 223 17.61 17.74 14.15
C ARG A 223 18.63 17.81 13.01
N ALA A 224 19.88 17.39 13.25
CA ALA A 224 20.92 17.40 12.20
C ALA A 224 20.55 16.46 11.03
N GLN A 225 19.95 15.31 11.34
CA GLN A 225 19.46 14.38 10.33
C GLN A 225 18.23 14.95 9.60
N ALA A 226 17.31 15.58 10.32
CA ALA A 226 16.14 16.26 9.74
C ALA A 226 16.55 17.35 8.73
N LEU A 227 17.57 18.16 9.07
CA LEU A 227 18.15 19.15 8.16
C LEU A 227 18.73 18.50 6.90
N THR A 228 19.48 17.40 7.06
CA THR A 228 20.04 16.65 5.93
C THR A 228 18.95 16.15 4.98
N TRP A 229 17.82 15.67 5.51
CA TRP A 229 16.67 15.25 4.69
C TRP A 229 16.01 16.42 3.97
N ALA A 230 15.80 17.55 4.64
CA ALA A 230 15.26 18.75 4.02
C ALA A 230 16.16 19.27 2.88
N GLU A 231 17.47 19.35 3.10
CA GLU A 231 18.46 19.74 2.09
C GLU A 231 18.44 18.81 0.87
N ARG A 232 18.39 17.50 1.10
CA ARG A 232 18.27 16.49 0.03
C ARG A 232 16.99 16.70 -0.78
N GLY A 233 15.87 16.92 -0.11
CA GLY A 233 14.57 17.14 -0.74
C GLY A 233 14.57 18.39 -1.62
N ILE A 234 15.04 19.52 -1.09
CA ILE A 234 15.12 20.78 -1.84
C ILE A 234 16.04 20.62 -3.06
N ALA A 235 17.22 20.02 -2.88
CA ALA A 235 18.17 19.81 -3.98
C ALA A 235 17.61 18.88 -5.06
N HIS A 236 16.88 17.83 -4.68
CA HIS A 236 16.19 16.95 -5.63
C HIS A 236 15.12 17.73 -6.40
N PHE A 237 14.23 18.41 -5.69
CA PHE A 237 13.15 19.18 -6.28
C PHE A 237 13.68 20.19 -7.31
N GLU A 238 14.73 20.93 -6.98
CA GLU A 238 15.35 21.90 -7.89
C GLU A 238 15.85 21.27 -9.20
N ARG A 239 16.51 20.11 -9.12
CA ARG A 239 17.03 19.44 -10.32
C ARG A 239 15.91 18.97 -11.23
N GLU A 240 14.92 18.28 -10.67
CA GLU A 240 13.76 17.79 -11.43
C GLU A 240 12.91 18.95 -11.99
N TRP A 241 12.71 20.02 -11.22
CA TRP A 241 12.01 21.21 -11.69
C TRP A 241 12.67 21.80 -12.93
N ASN A 242 14.00 21.99 -12.87
CA ASN A 242 14.77 22.54 -13.97
C ASN A 242 14.75 21.62 -15.20
N ALA A 243 14.80 20.31 -15.00
CA ALA A 243 14.67 19.33 -16.08
C ALA A 243 13.30 19.42 -16.76
N CYS A 244 12.20 19.38 -15.99
CA CYS A 244 10.85 19.55 -16.54
C CYS A 244 10.69 20.86 -17.33
N MET A 245 11.21 21.97 -16.79
CA MET A 245 11.17 23.26 -17.50
C MET A 245 11.96 23.23 -18.82
N ALA A 246 13.14 22.59 -18.83
CA ALA A 246 13.95 22.43 -20.04
C ALA A 246 13.24 21.55 -21.08
N GLU A 247 12.57 20.48 -20.66
CA GLU A 247 11.77 19.60 -21.53
C GLU A 247 10.60 20.35 -22.17
N ILE A 248 9.86 21.13 -21.37
CA ILE A 248 8.75 21.98 -21.87
C ILE A 248 9.26 22.99 -22.90
N GLN A 249 10.43 23.59 -22.68
CA GLN A 249 10.97 24.63 -23.55
C GLN A 249 11.60 24.09 -24.85
N SER A 250 12.25 22.93 -24.77
CA SER A 250 13.01 22.37 -25.90
C SER A 250 12.23 21.35 -26.73
N GLY A 251 11.29 20.62 -26.11
CA GLY A 251 10.66 19.46 -26.74
C GLY A 251 11.54 18.20 -26.75
N ASP A 252 12.68 18.23 -26.07
CA ASP A 252 13.65 17.12 -25.97
C ASP A 252 13.72 16.58 -24.54
N LEU A 253 14.18 15.34 -24.37
CA LEU A 253 14.39 14.73 -23.05
C LEU A 253 15.61 15.35 -22.33
N HIS A 254 15.45 15.65 -21.04
CA HIS A 254 16.54 16.15 -20.18
C HIS A 254 16.75 15.19 -19.00
N PRO A 255 17.59 14.15 -19.15
CA PRO A 255 17.86 13.20 -18.07
C PRO A 255 18.70 13.84 -16.96
N ILE A 256 18.52 13.35 -15.72
CA ILE A 256 19.33 13.75 -14.58
C ILE A 256 20.38 12.66 -14.32
N GLU A 257 21.60 12.88 -14.79
CA GLU A 257 22.68 11.90 -14.69
C GLU A 257 23.14 11.63 -13.25
N GLY A 258 23.47 10.37 -12.95
CA GLY A 258 24.21 9.99 -11.73
C GLY A 258 23.36 9.76 -10.48
N TYR A 259 22.04 9.74 -10.58
CA TYR A 259 21.14 9.53 -9.44
C TYR A 259 20.34 8.24 -9.58
N LYS A 260 20.14 7.54 -8.45
CA LYS A 260 19.31 6.32 -8.35
C LYS A 260 17.81 6.63 -8.42
N LEU A 261 17.43 7.88 -8.18
CA LEU A 261 16.07 8.39 -8.26
C LEU A 261 15.98 9.34 -9.46
N ASP A 262 15.27 8.92 -10.50
CA ASP A 262 15.03 9.69 -11.71
C ASP A 262 13.55 9.55 -12.08
N SER A 263 12.80 10.65 -11.92
CA SER A 263 11.36 10.69 -12.23
C SER A 263 11.09 10.43 -13.71
N SER A 264 12.08 10.62 -14.60
CA SER A 264 11.94 10.30 -16.03
C SER A 264 11.68 8.80 -16.26
N SER A 265 12.31 7.92 -15.49
CA SER A 265 12.17 6.47 -15.68
C SER A 265 10.75 5.98 -15.38
N ASP A 266 10.17 6.43 -14.28
CA ASP A 266 8.79 6.10 -13.92
C ASP A 266 7.78 6.83 -14.82
N ALA A 267 8.06 8.07 -15.26
CA ALA A 267 7.23 8.76 -16.25
C ALA A 267 7.19 8.05 -17.61
N ILE A 268 8.32 7.51 -18.09
CA ILE A 268 8.36 6.67 -19.30
C ILE A 268 7.57 5.38 -19.08
N GLY A 269 7.71 4.75 -17.90
CA GLY A 269 6.94 3.58 -17.51
C GLY A 269 5.43 3.84 -17.56
N TYR A 270 4.99 4.93 -16.93
CA TYR A 270 3.59 5.36 -16.92
C TYR A 270 3.08 5.64 -18.34
N MET A 271 3.79 6.45 -19.13
CA MET A 271 3.40 6.75 -20.51
C MET A 271 3.25 5.49 -21.36
N ARG A 272 4.19 4.54 -21.27
CA ARG A 272 4.11 3.27 -22.02
C ARG A 272 2.99 2.35 -21.54
N SER A 273 2.67 2.37 -20.25
CA SER A 273 1.60 1.56 -19.68
C SER A 273 0.20 2.13 -19.92
N HIS A 274 0.07 3.46 -20.01
CA HIS A 274 -1.23 4.13 -20.01
C HIS A 274 -1.59 4.85 -21.31
N TRP A 275 -0.68 4.94 -22.28
CA TRP A 275 -0.93 5.67 -23.54
C TRP A 275 -2.22 5.24 -24.24
N ASN A 276 -2.36 3.94 -24.55
CA ASN A 276 -3.51 3.42 -25.27
C ASN A 276 -4.83 3.74 -24.54
N ARG A 277 -4.88 3.48 -23.23
CA ARG A 277 -6.01 3.81 -22.37
C ARG A 277 -6.35 5.30 -22.35
N MET A 278 -5.37 6.18 -22.12
CA MET A 278 -5.62 7.63 -22.01
C MET A 278 -5.96 8.31 -23.35
N THR A 279 -5.68 7.64 -24.46
CA THR A 279 -6.09 8.05 -25.81
C THR A 279 -7.34 7.34 -26.33
N ALA A 280 -7.89 6.39 -25.57
CA ALA A 280 -9.11 5.68 -25.93
C ALA A 280 -10.33 6.61 -25.86
N TRP A 281 -11.34 6.33 -26.69
CA TRP A 281 -12.59 7.10 -26.71
C TRP A 281 -13.29 7.07 -25.34
N SER A 282 -13.23 5.94 -24.63
CA SER A 282 -13.85 5.74 -23.32
C SER A 282 -13.27 6.67 -22.27
N PHE A 283 -11.94 6.82 -22.25
CA PHE A 283 -11.26 7.76 -21.37
C PHE A 283 -11.59 9.21 -21.73
N GLY A 284 -11.57 9.54 -23.03
CA GLY A 284 -11.91 10.88 -23.52
C GLY A 284 -13.33 11.30 -23.16
N ALA A 285 -14.31 10.42 -23.38
CA ALA A 285 -15.71 10.66 -23.03
C ALA A 285 -15.90 10.89 -21.52
N TRP A 286 -15.25 10.07 -20.69
CA TRP A 286 -15.24 10.28 -19.25
C TRP A 286 -14.62 11.63 -18.86
N ALA A 287 -13.42 11.92 -19.36
CA ALA A 287 -12.69 13.13 -19.01
C ALA A 287 -13.46 14.40 -19.41
N GLU A 288 -14.01 14.45 -20.63
CA GLU A 288 -14.77 15.59 -21.13
C GLU A 288 -16.10 15.78 -20.41
N LEU A 289 -16.76 14.69 -20.02
CA LEU A 289 -18.09 14.75 -19.41
C LEU A 289 -18.03 14.98 -17.90
N PHE A 290 -17.08 14.37 -17.18
CA PHE A 290 -17.06 14.35 -15.72
C PHE A 290 -15.99 15.23 -15.06
N LEU A 291 -14.96 15.65 -15.81
CA LEU A 291 -13.83 16.39 -15.25
C LEU A 291 -13.82 17.86 -15.70
N THR A 292 -13.05 18.68 -14.99
CA THR A 292 -12.87 20.10 -15.31
C THR A 292 -11.38 20.43 -15.41
N ASP A 293 -10.96 21.02 -16.52
CA ASP A 293 -9.61 21.54 -16.72
C ASP A 293 -9.28 22.60 -15.66
N ASP A 294 -8.04 22.63 -15.20
CA ASP A 294 -7.52 23.41 -14.07
C ASP A 294 -8.15 23.09 -12.69
N LEU A 295 -8.95 22.01 -12.58
CA LEU A 295 -9.50 21.54 -11.30
C LEU A 295 -9.21 20.05 -11.05
N ASP A 296 -9.48 19.20 -12.03
CA ASP A 296 -9.28 17.74 -11.95
C ASP A 296 -8.07 17.29 -12.75
N TYR A 297 -7.72 18.00 -13.82
CA TYR A 297 -6.56 17.77 -14.68
C TYR A 297 -6.06 19.10 -15.26
N TYR A 298 -4.92 19.07 -15.97
CA TYR A 298 -4.36 20.21 -16.68
C TYR A 298 -4.15 19.88 -18.16
N SER A 299 -4.67 20.72 -19.05
CA SER A 299 -4.43 20.63 -20.50
C SER A 299 -3.17 21.38 -20.98
N SER A 300 -2.46 22.06 -20.08
CA SER A 300 -1.26 22.86 -20.38
C SER A 300 -0.13 22.55 -19.41
N LEU A 301 1.03 22.14 -19.92
CA LEU A 301 2.22 21.83 -19.10
C LEU A 301 2.71 23.05 -18.29
N GLY A 302 2.60 24.26 -18.84
CA GLY A 302 2.99 25.49 -18.12
C GLY A 302 2.07 25.81 -16.95
N ARG A 303 0.74 25.64 -17.12
CA ARG A 303 -0.21 25.75 -16.01
C ARG A 303 0.01 24.63 -14.99
N TYR A 304 0.35 23.44 -15.47
CA TYR A 304 0.61 22.32 -14.60
C TYR A 304 1.85 22.53 -13.71
N MET A 305 2.93 23.09 -14.25
CA MET A 305 4.11 23.51 -13.45
C MET A 305 3.76 24.58 -12.41
N THR A 306 2.84 25.48 -12.73
CA THR A 306 2.35 26.47 -11.75
C THR A 306 1.62 25.79 -10.60
N HIS A 307 0.76 24.81 -10.90
CA HIS A 307 0.10 23.99 -9.88
C HIS A 307 1.08 23.19 -9.01
N LEU A 308 2.15 22.64 -9.61
CA LEU A 308 3.22 21.98 -8.85
C LEU A 308 3.85 22.93 -7.83
N LYS A 309 4.17 24.16 -8.25
CA LYS A 309 4.71 25.20 -7.35
C LYS A 309 3.74 25.50 -6.22
N ASP A 310 2.47 25.73 -6.53
CA ASP A 310 1.46 26.09 -5.54
C ASP A 310 1.21 24.95 -4.55
N THR A 311 1.08 23.72 -5.05
CA THR A 311 0.96 22.50 -4.24
C THR A 311 2.17 22.34 -3.32
N THR A 312 3.39 22.54 -3.83
CA THR A 312 4.61 22.45 -3.02
C THR A 312 4.66 23.52 -1.94
N ARG A 313 4.28 24.77 -2.26
CA ARG A 313 4.23 25.86 -1.27
C ARG A 313 3.23 25.56 -0.16
N ARG A 314 2.06 25.01 -0.51
CA ARG A 314 1.04 24.60 0.47
C ARG A 314 1.52 23.43 1.32
N LEU A 315 2.20 22.44 0.73
CA LEU A 315 2.81 21.34 1.48
C LEU A 315 3.89 21.85 2.44
N LEU A 316 4.70 22.84 2.07
CA LEU A 316 5.81 23.26 2.91
C LEU A 316 5.46 24.40 3.89
N GLY A 317 4.41 25.18 3.68
CA GLY A 317 4.09 26.32 4.55
C GLY A 317 2.62 26.77 4.55
N GLY A 318 2.31 27.68 5.47
CA GLY A 318 0.98 28.28 5.62
C GLY A 318 -0.09 27.37 6.24
N ASP A 319 -1.34 27.78 6.15
CA ASP A 319 -2.48 27.08 6.70
C ASP A 319 -3.11 26.09 5.72
N ILE A 320 -3.42 24.86 6.18
CA ILE A 320 -4.31 23.93 5.48
C ILE A 320 -5.50 23.65 6.37
N GLY A 321 -6.70 23.85 5.83
CA GLY A 321 -7.93 23.80 6.61
C GLY A 321 -9.02 23.03 5.88
N VAL A 322 -9.42 21.89 6.44
CA VAL A 322 -10.47 21.05 5.88
C VAL A 322 -11.78 21.33 6.63
N ASP A 323 -12.82 21.65 5.86
CA ASP A 323 -14.19 21.57 6.34
C ASP A 323 -14.73 20.16 6.04
N LEU A 324 -15.19 19.45 7.07
CA LEU A 324 -15.56 18.04 6.96
C LEU A 324 -16.76 17.82 6.02
N GLU A 325 -17.74 18.72 6.04
CA GLU A 325 -18.90 18.64 5.16
C GLU A 325 -18.49 18.90 3.71
N ARG A 326 -17.66 19.92 3.46
CA ARG A 326 -17.08 20.15 2.13
C ARG A 326 -16.25 18.96 1.64
N TYR A 327 -15.46 18.35 2.52
CA TYR A 327 -14.70 17.13 2.20
C TYR A 327 -15.66 16.00 1.77
N LYS A 328 -16.73 15.74 2.52
CA LYS A 328 -17.73 14.72 2.20
C LYS A 328 -18.42 15.02 0.85
N THR A 329 -18.77 16.27 0.58
CA THR A 329 -19.30 16.70 -0.73
C THR A 329 -18.31 16.39 -1.87
N LEU A 330 -17.04 16.78 -1.74
CA LEU A 330 -16.06 16.54 -2.81
C LEU A 330 -15.71 15.06 -2.96
N ARG A 331 -15.70 14.29 -1.86
CA ARG A 331 -15.54 12.83 -1.87
C ARG A 331 -16.70 12.16 -2.61
N ALA A 332 -17.94 12.60 -2.37
CA ALA A 332 -19.11 12.14 -3.11
C ALA A 332 -19.00 12.41 -4.62
N ARG A 333 -18.54 13.61 -4.99
CA ARG A 333 -18.29 13.97 -6.40
C ARG A 333 -17.31 12.99 -7.04
N ARG A 334 -16.20 12.68 -6.37
CA ARG A 334 -15.18 11.74 -6.85
C ARG A 334 -15.68 10.31 -6.95
N ALA A 335 -16.54 9.87 -6.03
CA ALA A 335 -17.15 8.53 -6.11
C ALA A 335 -17.99 8.35 -7.38
N ILE A 336 -18.74 9.38 -7.78
CA ILE A 336 -19.50 9.38 -9.03
C ILE A 336 -18.55 9.38 -10.25
N GLN A 337 -17.50 10.20 -10.23
CA GLN A 337 -16.47 10.22 -11.28
C GLN A 337 -15.79 8.85 -11.44
N ASP A 338 -15.50 8.17 -10.34
CA ASP A 338 -14.87 6.84 -10.33
C ASP A 338 -15.79 5.77 -10.91
N LEU A 339 -17.05 5.71 -10.46
CA LEU A 339 -18.00 4.74 -11.01
C LEU A 339 -18.25 4.99 -12.50
N ALA A 340 -18.39 6.25 -12.92
CA ALA A 340 -18.54 6.61 -14.32
C ALA A 340 -17.33 6.16 -15.15
N TYR A 341 -16.11 6.37 -14.65
CA TYR A 341 -14.90 5.92 -15.34
C TYR A 341 -14.91 4.39 -15.54
N ARG A 342 -15.27 3.63 -14.51
CA ARG A 342 -15.36 2.16 -14.56
C ARG A 342 -16.40 1.69 -15.58
N ILE A 343 -17.55 2.37 -15.66
CA ILE A 343 -18.58 2.11 -16.66
C ILE A 343 -18.04 2.36 -18.08
N TYR A 344 -17.36 3.48 -18.31
CA TYR A 344 -16.76 3.77 -19.62
C TYR A 344 -15.68 2.74 -20.01
N VAL A 345 -14.84 2.30 -19.07
CA VAL A 345 -13.87 1.21 -19.32
C VAL A 345 -14.60 -0.09 -19.71
N ALA A 346 -15.67 -0.45 -19.00
CA ALA A 346 -16.49 -1.62 -19.34
C ALA A 346 -17.12 -1.49 -20.74
N MET A 347 -17.67 -0.32 -21.10
CA MET A 347 -18.20 -0.06 -22.44
C MET A 347 -17.14 -0.25 -23.54
N GLY A 348 -15.87 0.04 -23.24
CA GLY A 348 -14.73 -0.21 -24.14
C GLY A 348 -14.51 -1.68 -24.53
N TRP A 349 -15.09 -2.64 -23.80
CA TRP A 349 -15.04 -4.07 -24.16
C TRP A 349 -15.96 -4.44 -25.32
N LEU A 350 -16.91 -3.58 -25.66
CA LEU A 350 -17.83 -3.82 -26.77
C LEU A 350 -17.22 -3.28 -28.05
N ALA A 351 -17.31 -4.06 -29.13
CA ALA A 351 -16.79 -3.64 -30.42
C ALA A 351 -17.45 -2.34 -30.89
N GLU A 352 -16.64 -1.40 -31.38
CA GLU A 352 -17.13 -0.15 -31.95
C GLU A 352 -18.14 -0.42 -33.08
N ASN A 353 -19.21 0.38 -33.13
CA ASN A 353 -20.32 0.24 -34.10
C ASN A 353 -21.04 -1.12 -34.04
N SER A 354 -20.97 -1.84 -32.91
CA SER A 354 -21.74 -3.05 -32.69
C SER A 354 -23.14 -2.73 -32.16
N ALA A 355 -24.13 -3.55 -32.53
CA ALA A 355 -25.49 -3.44 -31.97
C ALA A 355 -25.53 -3.61 -30.44
N GLY A 356 -24.52 -4.28 -29.86
CA GLY A 356 -24.35 -4.41 -28.42
C GLY A 356 -23.97 -3.08 -27.77
N LEU A 357 -22.96 -2.39 -28.33
CA LEU A 357 -22.58 -1.06 -27.87
C LEU A 357 -23.72 -0.05 -28.04
N ASP A 358 -24.40 -0.03 -29.19
CA ASP A 358 -25.54 0.88 -29.43
C ASP A 358 -26.65 0.71 -28.38
N ALA A 359 -26.96 -0.54 -28.02
CA ALA A 359 -28.00 -0.86 -27.01
C ALA A 359 -27.57 -0.41 -25.60
N VAL A 360 -26.29 -0.63 -25.26
CA VAL A 360 -25.69 -0.22 -23.99
C VAL A 360 -25.64 1.30 -23.88
N GLU A 361 -25.16 2.00 -24.91
CA GLU A 361 -25.12 3.46 -24.96
C GLU A 361 -26.50 4.09 -24.83
N ALA A 362 -27.50 3.55 -25.54
CA ALA A 362 -28.88 4.02 -25.46
C ALA A 362 -29.47 3.93 -24.05
N HIS A 363 -28.96 3.00 -23.22
CA HIS A 363 -29.39 2.84 -21.83
C HIS A 363 -28.55 3.65 -20.84
N LEU A 364 -27.22 3.65 -20.98
CA LEU A 364 -26.30 4.23 -20.01
C LEU A 364 -26.07 5.73 -20.20
N THR A 365 -26.05 6.22 -21.44
CA THR A 365 -25.71 7.61 -21.74
C THR A 365 -26.61 8.61 -21.00
N PRO A 366 -27.95 8.45 -20.96
CA PRO A 366 -28.80 9.37 -20.20
C PRO A 366 -28.46 9.42 -18.70
N ALA A 367 -28.12 8.27 -18.10
CA ALA A 367 -27.74 8.19 -16.69
C ALA A 367 -26.37 8.82 -16.43
N LEU A 368 -25.41 8.59 -17.33
CA LEU A 368 -24.07 9.20 -17.29
C LEU A 368 -24.14 10.72 -17.44
N GLU A 369 -24.92 11.24 -18.39
CA GLU A 369 -25.13 12.69 -18.57
C GLU A 369 -25.77 13.33 -17.33
N GLN A 370 -26.77 12.67 -16.73
CA GLN A 370 -27.40 13.14 -15.50
C GLN A 370 -26.41 13.16 -14.32
N ALA A 371 -25.60 12.12 -14.17
CA ALA A 371 -24.58 12.04 -13.13
C ALA A 371 -23.48 13.09 -13.31
N ALA A 372 -23.07 13.35 -14.55
CA ALA A 372 -22.13 14.41 -14.88
C ALA A 372 -22.68 15.79 -14.55
N HIS A 373 -23.95 16.06 -14.91
CA HIS A 373 -24.63 17.28 -14.53
C HIS A 373 -24.61 17.48 -13.01
N HIS A 374 -24.91 16.43 -12.23
CA HIS A 374 -24.82 16.44 -10.78
C HIS A 374 -23.42 16.79 -10.28
N VAL A 375 -22.38 16.10 -10.78
CA VAL A 375 -20.96 16.31 -10.44
C VAL A 375 -20.50 17.75 -10.66
N HIS A 376 -20.93 18.40 -11.75
CA HIS A 376 -20.58 19.80 -12.02
C HIS A 376 -21.33 20.77 -11.11
N HIS A 377 -22.61 20.49 -10.85
CA HIS A 377 -23.43 21.34 -10.00
C HIS A 377 -23.00 21.34 -8.53
N MET A 378 -22.46 20.23 -8.02
CA MET A 378 -21.88 20.12 -6.67
C MET A 378 -20.75 21.13 -6.38
N LEU A 379 -20.05 21.62 -7.42
CA LEU A 379 -19.00 22.64 -7.26
C LEU A 379 -19.57 24.02 -6.90
N THR A 380 -20.84 24.25 -7.19
CA THR A 380 -21.51 25.55 -6.99
C THR A 380 -22.57 25.52 -5.90
N ASP A 381 -23.18 24.36 -5.64
CA ASP A 381 -24.16 24.17 -4.58
C ASP A 381 -23.88 22.87 -3.81
N ALA A 382 -23.34 23.01 -2.60
CA ALA A 382 -23.00 21.87 -1.75
C ALA A 382 -24.23 21.06 -1.32
N LYS A 383 -25.44 21.63 -1.32
CA LYS A 383 -26.68 20.90 -0.95
C LYS A 383 -27.05 19.81 -1.94
N ILE A 384 -26.57 19.93 -3.18
CA ILE A 384 -26.78 18.90 -4.20
C ILE A 384 -26.09 17.59 -3.77
N ALA A 385 -25.07 17.65 -2.92
CA ALA A 385 -24.42 16.46 -2.38
C ALA A 385 -25.38 15.49 -1.67
N ASP A 386 -26.50 15.99 -1.11
CA ASP A 386 -27.52 15.18 -0.43
C ASP A 386 -28.14 14.10 -1.34
N TYR A 387 -28.09 14.30 -2.67
CA TYR A 387 -28.62 13.34 -3.66
C TYR A 387 -27.55 12.41 -4.25
N SER A 388 -26.29 12.47 -3.78
CA SER A 388 -25.20 11.70 -4.40
C SER A 388 -25.38 10.19 -4.26
N ASN A 389 -26.01 9.72 -3.18
CA ASN A 389 -26.33 8.30 -2.99
C ASN A 389 -27.33 7.83 -4.06
N ASP A 390 -28.35 8.64 -4.34
CA ASP A 390 -29.35 8.32 -5.37
C ASP A 390 -28.70 8.27 -6.75
N VAL A 391 -27.80 9.22 -7.07
CA VAL A 391 -27.07 9.23 -8.35
C VAL A 391 -26.17 8.02 -8.53
N LEU A 392 -25.40 7.62 -7.50
CA LEU A 392 -24.59 6.39 -7.56
C LEU A 392 -25.46 5.15 -7.75
N ARG A 393 -26.57 5.06 -7.01
CA ARG A 393 -27.50 3.94 -7.12
C ARG A 393 -28.15 3.86 -8.49
N ASP A 394 -28.56 5.00 -9.05
CA ASP A 394 -29.15 5.09 -10.38
C ASP A 394 -28.14 4.64 -11.46
N LEU A 395 -26.87 5.03 -11.34
CA LEU A 395 -25.80 4.56 -12.24
C LEU A 395 -25.59 3.04 -12.14
N LEU A 396 -25.51 2.49 -10.92
CA LEU A 396 -25.36 1.04 -10.72
C LEU A 396 -26.56 0.27 -11.28
N GLN A 397 -27.79 0.75 -11.05
CA GLN A 397 -29.01 0.13 -11.58
C GLN A 397 -29.09 0.24 -13.10
N ALA A 398 -28.64 1.35 -13.69
CA ALA A 398 -28.54 1.49 -15.14
C ALA A 398 -27.54 0.47 -15.72
N PHE A 399 -26.39 0.29 -15.07
CA PHE A 399 -25.40 -0.72 -15.46
C PHE A 399 -25.93 -2.16 -15.32
N GLU A 400 -26.56 -2.49 -14.20
CA GLU A 400 -27.12 -3.82 -13.93
C GLU A 400 -28.09 -4.29 -15.03
N ARG A 401 -28.87 -3.37 -15.61
CA ARG A 401 -29.84 -3.68 -16.70
C ARG A 401 -29.18 -4.07 -18.01
N VAL A 402 -27.93 -3.68 -18.21
CA VAL A 402 -27.16 -4.00 -19.43
C VAL A 402 -25.97 -4.90 -19.16
N GLN A 403 -25.76 -5.34 -17.92
CA GLN A 403 -24.58 -6.12 -17.53
C GLN A 403 -24.41 -7.42 -18.35
N GLY A 404 -25.51 -8.03 -18.80
CA GLY A 404 -25.49 -9.23 -19.64
C GLY A 404 -24.92 -9.06 -21.04
N HIS A 405 -24.54 -7.83 -21.42
CA HIS A 405 -23.77 -7.56 -22.64
C HIS A 405 -22.26 -7.73 -22.46
N PHE A 406 -21.77 -7.83 -21.22
CA PHE A 406 -20.34 -7.93 -20.91
C PHE A 406 -19.98 -9.35 -20.41
N PRO A 407 -18.69 -9.74 -20.47
CA PRO A 407 -18.21 -10.90 -19.73
C PRO A 407 -18.48 -10.75 -18.22
N ASP A 408 -18.74 -11.85 -17.53
CA ASP A 408 -19.07 -11.85 -16.09
C ASP A 408 -17.96 -11.17 -15.25
N GLU A 409 -16.69 -11.38 -15.60
CA GLU A 409 -15.58 -10.74 -14.88
C GLU A 409 -15.61 -9.21 -15.00
N ILE A 410 -16.02 -8.68 -16.16
CA ILE A 410 -16.15 -7.23 -16.38
C ILE A 410 -17.38 -6.71 -15.65
N ALA A 411 -18.52 -7.37 -15.80
CA ALA A 411 -19.78 -6.98 -15.16
C ALA A 411 -19.65 -6.89 -13.63
N ASN A 412 -19.09 -7.93 -13.00
CA ASN A 412 -18.94 -8.01 -11.54
C ASN A 412 -17.97 -6.93 -11.02
N SER A 413 -16.89 -6.68 -11.76
CA SER A 413 -15.88 -5.72 -11.32
C SER A 413 -16.44 -4.30 -11.17
N VAL A 414 -17.37 -3.85 -12.02
CA VAL A 414 -17.89 -2.46 -12.06
C VAL A 414 -18.58 -1.99 -10.76
N ALA A 415 -19.12 -2.90 -9.95
CA ALA A 415 -19.71 -2.55 -8.65
C ALA A 415 -18.74 -2.70 -7.46
N ALA A 416 -17.66 -3.48 -7.62
CA ALA A 416 -16.65 -3.72 -6.59
C ALA A 416 -15.73 -2.49 -6.40
N LEU A 417 -16.23 -1.43 -5.78
CA LEU A 417 -15.52 -0.14 -5.65
C LEU A 417 -14.51 -0.10 -4.49
N GLY A 418 -14.68 -0.97 -3.49
CA GLY A 418 -13.82 -1.05 -2.30
C GLY A 418 -13.97 0.10 -1.31
N TYR A 419 -15.07 0.86 -1.35
CA TYR A 419 -15.26 1.98 -0.41
C TYR A 419 -15.69 1.49 0.97
N GLN A 420 -14.86 1.74 1.98
CA GLN A 420 -15.18 1.44 3.39
C GLN A 420 -15.82 2.60 4.15
N TRP A 421 -15.91 3.78 3.51
CA TRP A 421 -16.44 5.02 4.09
C TRP A 421 -17.78 5.45 3.48
N TRP A 422 -18.35 4.65 2.57
CA TRP A 422 -19.64 4.88 1.93
C TRP A 422 -20.37 3.55 1.87
N GLU A 423 -21.59 3.46 2.40
CA GLU A 423 -22.41 2.22 2.41
C GLU A 423 -21.54 0.94 2.54
N PRO A 424 -20.70 0.83 3.60
CA PRO A 424 -19.59 -0.13 3.64
C PRO A 424 -20.05 -1.57 3.50
N GLU A 425 -21.24 -1.92 3.97
CA GLU A 425 -21.83 -3.26 3.80
C GLU A 425 -22.06 -3.59 2.31
N GLN A 426 -22.54 -2.63 1.52
CA GLN A 426 -22.82 -2.82 0.09
C GLN A 426 -21.52 -3.05 -0.70
N PHE A 427 -20.50 -2.21 -0.49
CA PHE A 427 -19.26 -2.33 -1.25
C PHE A 427 -18.32 -3.40 -0.72
N ALA A 428 -18.41 -3.78 0.57
CA ALA A 428 -17.81 -5.01 1.05
C ALA A 428 -18.41 -6.21 0.32
N HIS A 429 -19.75 -6.30 0.26
CA HIS A 429 -20.44 -7.39 -0.44
C HIS A 429 -20.03 -7.49 -1.91
N ALA A 430 -19.96 -6.36 -2.63
CA ALA A 430 -19.56 -6.34 -4.04
C ALA A 430 -18.12 -6.84 -4.28
N GLY A 431 -17.22 -6.73 -3.30
CA GLY A 431 -15.82 -7.18 -3.39
C GLY A 431 -15.55 -8.56 -2.77
N LEU A 432 -16.57 -9.28 -2.31
CA LEU A 432 -16.37 -10.53 -1.56
C LEU A 432 -15.73 -11.65 -2.39
N ALA A 433 -16.00 -11.72 -3.69
CA ALA A 433 -15.41 -12.76 -4.55
C ALA A 433 -13.87 -12.64 -4.59
N GLN A 434 -13.35 -11.42 -4.74
CA GLN A 434 -11.91 -11.17 -4.64
C GLN A 434 -11.35 -11.51 -3.26
N LEU A 435 -12.04 -11.13 -2.18
CA LEU A 435 -11.61 -11.43 -0.82
C LEU A 435 -11.60 -12.94 -0.54
N HIS A 436 -12.61 -13.70 -1.00
CA HIS A 436 -12.66 -15.16 -0.87
C HIS A 436 -11.48 -15.83 -1.56
N THR A 437 -11.14 -15.37 -2.76
CA THR A 437 -9.97 -15.87 -3.50
C THR A 437 -8.70 -15.63 -2.69
N GLY A 438 -8.55 -14.44 -2.11
CA GLY A 438 -7.42 -14.10 -1.26
C GLY A 438 -7.35 -14.94 0.01
N LEU A 439 -8.48 -15.16 0.69
CA LEU A 439 -8.51 -15.96 1.92
C LEU A 439 -8.16 -17.43 1.65
N ARG A 440 -8.64 -18.00 0.53
CA ARG A 440 -8.30 -19.36 0.11
C ARG A 440 -6.83 -19.52 -0.29
N ASP A 441 -6.25 -18.49 -0.89
CA ASP A 441 -4.82 -18.45 -1.21
C ASP A 441 -3.94 -18.26 0.05
N ALA A 442 -4.37 -17.41 0.98
CA ALA A 442 -3.63 -17.07 2.18
C ALA A 442 -3.67 -18.17 3.26
N LEU A 443 -4.82 -18.83 3.41
CA LEU A 443 -5.14 -19.73 4.53
C LEU A 443 -5.94 -20.95 4.00
N PRO A 444 -5.37 -21.74 3.09
CA PRO A 444 -6.10 -22.78 2.37
C PRO A 444 -6.73 -23.81 3.30
N SER A 445 -6.00 -24.24 4.33
CA SER A 445 -6.47 -25.29 5.23
C SER A 445 -7.59 -24.77 6.13
N ALA A 446 -7.45 -23.57 6.70
CA ALA A 446 -8.51 -22.97 7.50
C ALA A 446 -9.77 -22.67 6.66
N ALA A 447 -9.60 -22.17 5.43
CA ALA A 447 -10.70 -21.90 4.51
C ALA A 447 -11.46 -23.18 4.11
N ASP A 448 -10.76 -24.31 3.97
CA ASP A 448 -11.38 -25.60 3.68
C ASP A 448 -12.20 -26.14 4.87
N ILE A 449 -11.74 -25.95 6.11
CA ILE A 449 -12.51 -26.32 7.31
C ILE A 449 -13.78 -25.48 7.44
N LEU A 450 -13.69 -24.17 7.22
CA LEU A 450 -14.86 -23.27 7.25
C LEU A 450 -15.90 -23.63 6.16
N GLY A 451 -15.45 -24.18 5.04
CA GLY A 451 -16.26 -24.41 3.85
C GLY A 451 -16.80 -23.11 3.24
N ASP A 452 -17.53 -23.20 2.13
CA ASP A 452 -18.01 -22.01 1.41
C ASP A 452 -18.95 -21.13 2.26
N HIS A 453 -19.83 -21.75 3.04
CA HIS A 453 -20.81 -21.02 3.84
C HIS A 453 -20.18 -20.31 5.05
N GLY A 454 -19.30 -21.00 5.79
CA GLY A 454 -18.59 -20.40 6.91
C GLY A 454 -17.64 -19.30 6.43
N LEU A 455 -16.92 -19.54 5.34
CA LEU A 455 -16.02 -18.56 4.76
C LEU A 455 -16.76 -17.29 4.32
N ASP A 456 -17.91 -17.41 3.64
CA ASP A 456 -18.73 -16.25 3.22
C ASP A 456 -19.21 -15.41 4.42
N GLN A 457 -19.75 -16.07 5.45
CA GLN A 457 -20.18 -15.40 6.68
C GLN A 457 -19.02 -14.66 7.36
N HIS A 458 -17.85 -15.29 7.47
CA HIS A 458 -16.70 -14.69 8.14
C HIS A 458 -16.04 -13.61 7.28
N ALA A 459 -15.94 -13.77 5.97
CA ALA A 459 -15.39 -12.78 5.05
C ALA A 459 -16.21 -11.49 5.06
N GLN A 460 -17.55 -11.59 5.06
CA GLN A 460 -18.44 -10.43 5.14
C GLN A 460 -18.23 -9.62 6.41
N LYS A 461 -18.19 -10.29 7.57
CA LYS A 461 -17.92 -9.63 8.86
C LYS A 461 -16.50 -9.08 8.93
N PHE A 462 -15.52 -9.85 8.44
CA PHE A 462 -14.12 -9.45 8.42
C PHE A 462 -13.91 -8.17 7.59
N ALA A 463 -14.49 -8.06 6.40
CA ALA A 463 -14.38 -6.88 5.53
C ALA A 463 -14.84 -5.56 6.18
N LEU A 464 -15.65 -5.66 7.24
CA LEU A 464 -16.19 -4.54 8.03
C LEU A 464 -15.48 -4.35 9.38
N SER A 465 -14.52 -5.23 9.70
CA SER A 465 -13.83 -5.27 10.99
C SER A 465 -12.57 -4.39 11.01
N GLU A 466 -12.11 -4.03 12.21
CA GLU A 466 -10.84 -3.31 12.38
C GLU A 466 -9.60 -4.11 11.94
N PRO A 467 -9.47 -5.44 12.20
CA PRO A 467 -8.38 -6.25 11.67
C PRO A 467 -8.21 -6.14 10.15
N PHE A 468 -9.31 -6.06 9.39
CA PHE A 468 -9.23 -5.90 7.93
C PHE A 468 -8.67 -4.54 7.50
N ARG A 469 -8.71 -3.51 8.35
CA ARG A 469 -8.07 -2.21 8.08
C ARG A 469 -6.62 -2.16 8.56
N ALA A 470 -6.17 -3.17 9.31
CA ALA A 470 -4.81 -3.21 9.81
C ALA A 470 -3.79 -3.39 8.68
N HIS A 471 -2.53 -3.08 8.98
CA HIS A 471 -1.40 -3.36 8.10
C HIS A 471 -1.00 -4.83 8.17
N GLY A 472 -0.37 -5.32 7.11
CA GLY A 472 0.17 -6.68 7.06
C GLY A 472 -0.58 -7.58 6.07
N ARG A 473 -0.16 -8.84 6.04
CA ARG A 473 -0.69 -9.84 5.12
C ARG A 473 -2.14 -10.17 5.44
N LEU A 474 -2.88 -10.62 4.43
CA LEU A 474 -4.27 -11.03 4.61
C LEU A 474 -4.41 -12.17 5.65
N ALA A 475 -3.49 -13.14 5.61
CA ALA A 475 -3.45 -14.28 6.55
C ALA A 475 -3.42 -13.84 8.02
N GLU A 476 -2.48 -12.94 8.37
CA GLU A 476 -2.32 -12.45 9.75
C GLU A 476 -3.58 -11.71 10.23
N ARG A 477 -4.13 -10.84 9.38
CA ARG A 477 -5.30 -10.02 9.74
C ARG A 477 -6.57 -10.86 9.88
N PHE A 478 -6.76 -11.88 9.05
CA PHE A 478 -7.90 -12.77 9.17
C PHE A 478 -7.78 -13.71 10.37
N ALA A 479 -6.57 -14.21 10.66
CA ALA A 479 -6.30 -14.98 11.88
C ALA A 479 -6.57 -14.16 13.14
N ASP A 480 -6.17 -12.89 13.18
CA ASP A 480 -6.47 -11.98 14.29
C ASP A 480 -7.98 -11.76 14.46
N TYR A 481 -8.72 -11.64 13.36
CA TYR A 481 -10.18 -11.55 13.38
C TYR A 481 -10.84 -12.83 13.93
N LEU A 482 -10.45 -14.02 13.46
CA LEU A 482 -10.99 -15.28 13.96
C LEU A 482 -10.64 -15.50 15.44
N ALA A 483 -9.43 -15.12 15.86
CA ALA A 483 -9.05 -15.17 17.27
C ALA A 483 -9.92 -14.25 18.14
N ALA A 484 -10.31 -13.07 17.64
CA ALA A 484 -11.22 -12.17 18.33
C ALA A 484 -12.65 -12.75 18.44
N GLU A 485 -13.15 -13.39 17.38
CA GLU A 485 -14.43 -14.12 17.40
C GLU A 485 -14.39 -15.32 18.36
N ALA A 486 -13.30 -16.08 18.37
CA ALA A 486 -13.09 -17.18 19.31
C ALA A 486 -13.12 -16.70 20.77
N ALA A 487 -12.41 -15.61 21.07
CA ALA A 487 -12.40 -14.99 22.39
C ALA A 487 -13.78 -14.45 22.82
N ALA A 488 -14.61 -14.04 21.84
CA ALA A 488 -16.00 -13.64 22.07
C ALA A 488 -16.97 -14.84 22.25
N GLY A 489 -16.51 -16.07 21.99
CA GLY A 489 -17.32 -17.28 22.07
C GLY A 489 -18.38 -17.37 20.96
N THR A 490 -18.14 -16.73 19.81
CA THR A 490 -19.08 -16.72 18.67
C THR A 490 -18.86 -17.86 17.69
N LEU A 491 -17.75 -18.58 17.81
CA LEU A 491 -17.36 -19.69 16.94
C LEU A 491 -17.85 -21.04 17.46
N ASP A 492 -18.33 -21.90 16.57
CA ASP A 492 -18.55 -23.32 16.87
C ASP A 492 -17.24 -24.13 16.93
N ALA A 493 -17.32 -25.45 17.10
CA ALA A 493 -16.13 -26.28 17.27
C ALA A 493 -15.26 -26.37 16.00
N ASP A 494 -15.87 -26.43 14.82
CA ASP A 494 -15.15 -26.52 13.55
C ASP A 494 -14.53 -25.15 13.22
N GLU A 495 -15.26 -24.06 13.49
CA GLU A 495 -14.78 -22.68 13.35
C GLU A 495 -13.65 -22.37 14.35
N GLN A 496 -13.70 -22.90 15.59
CA GLN A 496 -12.60 -22.77 16.56
C GLN A 496 -11.33 -23.50 16.06
N PHE A 497 -11.49 -24.69 15.51
CA PHE A 497 -10.37 -25.42 14.91
C PHE A 497 -9.79 -24.65 13.71
N ALA A 498 -10.65 -24.09 12.85
CA ALA A 498 -10.22 -23.24 11.74
C ALA A 498 -9.49 -21.98 12.21
N ALA A 499 -9.89 -21.37 13.34
CA ALA A 499 -9.23 -20.20 13.89
C ALA A 499 -7.79 -20.50 14.34
N GLU A 500 -7.55 -21.61 15.03
CA GLU A 500 -6.19 -22.01 15.42
C GLU A 500 -5.35 -22.45 14.20
N LEU A 501 -5.98 -23.07 13.19
CA LEU A 501 -5.31 -23.40 11.93
C LEU A 501 -4.93 -22.14 11.14
N ALA A 502 -5.79 -21.13 11.10
CA ALA A 502 -5.51 -19.86 10.46
C ALA A 502 -4.33 -19.13 11.13
N LYS A 503 -4.28 -19.17 12.47
CA LYS A 503 -3.15 -18.65 13.26
C LYS A 503 -1.85 -19.39 12.95
N PHE A 504 -1.90 -20.71 12.79
CA PHE A 504 -0.75 -21.47 12.33
C PHE A 504 -0.31 -21.08 10.91
N GLU A 505 -1.23 -21.06 9.94
CA GLU A 505 -0.92 -20.74 8.54
C GLU A 505 -0.37 -19.31 8.40
N ALA A 506 -0.94 -18.35 9.12
CA ALA A 506 -0.44 -16.98 9.20
C ALA A 506 0.97 -16.92 9.82
N TRP A 507 1.20 -17.64 10.93
CA TRP A 507 2.54 -17.76 11.51
C TRP A 507 3.51 -18.38 10.52
N ALA A 508 3.16 -19.50 9.88
CA ALA A 508 3.99 -20.26 8.96
C ALA A 508 4.38 -19.47 7.70
N THR A 509 3.47 -18.65 7.17
CA THR A 509 3.66 -17.88 5.94
C THR A 509 4.16 -16.45 6.16
N ARG A 510 4.28 -15.98 7.40
CA ARG A 510 4.84 -14.64 7.69
C ARG A 510 6.21 -14.48 7.04
N ALA A 511 6.37 -13.41 6.25
CA ALA A 511 7.61 -13.08 5.54
C ALA A 511 8.81 -13.12 6.51
N PRO A 512 9.83 -13.96 6.26
CA PRO A 512 10.96 -14.08 7.15
C PRO A 512 11.94 -12.90 6.96
N ARG A 513 12.85 -12.74 7.93
CA ARG A 513 14.15 -12.09 7.65
C ARG A 513 14.92 -12.98 6.66
N GLU A 514 15.85 -12.44 5.88
CA GLU A 514 16.73 -13.27 5.04
C GLU A 514 18.00 -13.63 5.82
N ASP A 515 18.34 -14.92 5.93
CA ASP A 515 19.64 -15.35 6.47
C ASP A 515 20.61 -15.66 5.33
N ARG A 516 21.07 -14.60 4.64
CA ARG A 516 21.96 -14.75 3.47
C ARG A 516 23.26 -15.46 3.80
N VAL A 517 23.75 -15.29 5.03
CA VAL A 517 24.98 -15.94 5.47
C VAL A 517 24.77 -17.44 5.58
N ALA A 518 23.65 -17.90 6.15
CA ALA A 518 23.30 -19.31 6.16
C ALA A 518 23.16 -19.86 4.74
N GLU A 519 22.45 -19.16 3.86
CA GLU A 519 22.22 -19.64 2.48
C GLU A 519 23.50 -19.84 1.68
N LEU A 520 24.49 -18.96 1.87
CA LEU A 520 25.72 -18.95 1.10
C LEU A 520 26.84 -19.77 1.74
N PHE A 521 26.91 -19.82 3.07
CA PHE A 521 28.10 -20.29 3.79
C PHE A 521 27.81 -21.37 4.85
N ALA A 522 26.55 -21.69 5.16
CA ALA A 522 26.26 -22.80 6.06
C ALA A 522 26.88 -24.09 5.53
N SER A 523 27.47 -24.86 6.43
CA SER A 523 28.11 -26.14 6.10
C SER A 523 27.67 -27.24 7.05
N ILE A 524 27.71 -28.48 6.58
CA ILE A 524 27.52 -29.66 7.43
C ILE A 524 28.91 -30.18 7.80
N PRO A 525 29.21 -30.39 9.09
CA PRO A 525 30.51 -30.92 9.53
C PRO A 525 30.72 -32.35 9.02
N ASN A 526 31.97 -32.76 8.80
CA ASN A 526 32.27 -34.13 8.35
C ASN A 526 32.13 -35.17 9.47
N SER A 527 32.24 -34.72 10.73
CA SER A 527 31.95 -35.49 11.94
C SER A 527 31.46 -34.56 13.04
N PHE A 528 30.68 -35.07 14.00
CA PHE A 528 30.21 -34.25 15.13
C PHE A 528 31.34 -33.80 16.05
N ASP A 529 32.42 -34.58 16.15
CA ASP A 529 33.67 -34.16 16.82
C ASP A 529 34.25 -32.87 16.20
N GLU A 530 34.02 -32.65 14.90
CA GLU A 530 34.46 -31.43 14.22
C GLU A 530 33.75 -30.20 14.79
N LEU A 531 32.45 -30.31 15.14
CA LEU A 531 31.76 -29.22 15.84
C LEU A 531 32.48 -28.94 17.15
N ALA A 532 32.71 -29.92 18.02
CA ALA A 532 33.33 -29.66 19.32
C ALA A 532 34.73 -29.02 19.22
N ILE A 533 35.55 -29.42 18.23
CA ILE A 533 36.99 -29.14 18.21
C ILE A 533 37.38 -28.05 17.21
N ARG A 534 36.74 -27.96 16.04
CA ARG A 534 37.17 -27.06 14.97
C ARG A 534 36.72 -25.61 15.26
N PRO A 535 37.59 -24.60 15.12
CA PRO A 535 37.18 -23.19 15.24
C PRO A 535 36.07 -22.82 14.24
N GLY A 536 35.14 -21.97 14.68
CA GLY A 536 33.98 -21.54 13.90
C GLY A 536 32.79 -21.18 14.78
N THR A 537 31.70 -20.73 14.14
CA THR A 537 30.49 -20.27 14.82
C THR A 537 29.32 -21.21 14.57
N VAL A 538 28.72 -21.71 15.66
CA VAL A 538 27.39 -22.34 15.64
C VAL A 538 26.39 -21.28 16.09
N ARG A 539 25.35 -21.07 15.32
CA ARG A 539 24.24 -20.16 15.66
C ARG A 539 22.92 -20.71 15.16
N LEU A 540 21.81 -20.17 15.66
CA LEU A 540 20.51 -20.43 15.06
C LEU A 540 20.40 -19.71 13.71
N ASN A 541 19.56 -20.26 12.85
CA ASN A 541 19.15 -19.57 11.63
C ASN A 541 18.42 -18.27 12.00
N GLU A 542 18.76 -17.16 11.36
CA GLU A 542 18.16 -15.84 11.68
C GLU A 542 16.67 -15.76 11.33
N THR A 543 16.18 -16.71 10.52
CA THR A 543 14.76 -16.86 10.17
C THR A 543 13.99 -17.74 11.15
N LEU A 544 14.68 -18.37 12.12
CA LEU A 544 14.05 -19.27 13.08
C LEU A 544 13.02 -18.54 13.93
N THR A 545 11.80 -19.06 13.92
CA THR A 545 10.77 -18.68 14.88
C THR A 545 10.17 -19.94 15.48
N ARG A 546 9.80 -19.87 16.77
CA ARG A 546 9.19 -20.96 17.52
C ARG A 546 7.86 -20.51 18.08
N GLN A 547 6.85 -21.38 18.03
CA GLN A 547 5.53 -21.10 18.58
C GLN A 547 4.85 -22.39 19.01
N ARG A 548 4.05 -22.32 20.07
CA ARG A 548 3.25 -23.44 20.57
C ARG A 548 1.85 -23.43 19.97
N PHE A 549 1.36 -24.61 19.64
CA PHE A 549 0.04 -24.83 19.07
C PHE A 549 -0.65 -26.01 19.75
N PRO A 550 -2.00 -26.03 19.78
CA PRO A 550 -2.75 -27.21 20.23
C PRO A 550 -2.31 -28.48 19.49
N ALA A 551 -2.31 -29.61 20.20
CA ALA A 551 -1.74 -30.86 19.69
C ALA A 551 -2.52 -31.44 18.50
N ASP A 552 -3.83 -31.21 18.44
CA ASP A 552 -4.70 -31.55 17.32
C ASP A 552 -4.38 -30.73 16.06
N ILE A 553 -4.03 -29.45 16.21
CA ILE A 553 -3.54 -28.60 15.14
C ILE A 553 -2.20 -29.11 14.64
N ALA A 554 -1.25 -29.39 15.54
CA ALA A 554 0.05 -29.96 15.19
C ALA A 554 -0.09 -31.32 14.47
N ALA A 555 -1.03 -32.17 14.91
CA ALA A 555 -1.36 -33.45 14.27
C ALA A 555 -1.86 -33.25 12.84
N ALA A 556 -2.79 -32.30 12.63
CA ALA A 556 -3.34 -32.01 11.31
C ALA A 556 -2.28 -31.50 10.32
N ILE A 557 -1.36 -30.65 10.79
CA ILE A 557 -0.30 -30.04 9.97
C ILE A 557 0.77 -31.06 9.60
N THR A 558 1.23 -31.84 10.58
CA THR A 558 2.31 -32.82 10.38
C THR A 558 1.82 -34.12 9.77
N GLY A 559 0.51 -34.37 9.82
CA GLY A 559 -0.08 -35.65 9.44
C GLY A 559 0.20 -36.78 10.44
N ASP A 560 0.68 -36.46 11.66
CA ASP A 560 0.91 -37.43 12.72
C ASP A 560 -0.27 -37.50 13.69
N PRO A 561 -1.13 -38.54 13.60
CA PRO A 561 -2.28 -38.66 14.48
C PRO A 561 -1.91 -38.91 15.95
N GLN A 562 -0.66 -39.31 16.27
CA GLN A 562 -0.25 -39.54 17.65
C GLN A 562 -0.12 -38.23 18.44
N LEU A 563 0.12 -37.11 17.75
CA LEU A 563 0.15 -35.80 18.39
C LEU A 563 -1.23 -35.41 18.94
N ALA A 564 -2.32 -35.78 18.25
CA ALA A 564 -3.68 -35.46 18.68
C ALA A 564 -4.09 -36.18 19.99
N GLU A 565 -3.32 -37.19 20.43
CA GLU A 565 -3.52 -37.87 21.71
C GLU A 565 -2.87 -37.12 22.89
N GLN A 566 -2.12 -36.06 22.63
CA GLN A 566 -1.45 -35.26 23.67
C GLN A 566 -2.38 -34.15 24.18
N ASP A 567 -2.39 -33.95 25.51
CA ASP A 567 -3.19 -32.90 26.17
C ASP A 567 -2.47 -31.54 26.23
N GLU A 568 -1.17 -31.50 25.90
CA GLU A 568 -0.33 -30.30 26.01
C GLU A 568 -0.06 -29.67 24.64
N ASP A 569 0.08 -28.35 24.60
CA ASP A 569 0.49 -27.65 23.39
C ASP A 569 1.88 -28.11 22.93
N VAL A 570 2.02 -28.32 21.62
CA VAL A 570 3.24 -28.76 20.97
C VAL A 570 4.00 -27.56 20.42
N GLU A 571 5.32 -27.50 20.67
CA GLU A 571 6.17 -26.44 20.14
C GLU A 571 6.64 -26.78 18.72
N LEU A 572 6.38 -25.87 17.79
CA LEU A 572 6.82 -25.96 16.40
C LEU A 572 7.88 -24.90 16.12
N GLY A 573 8.94 -25.31 15.44
CA GLY A 573 9.95 -24.44 14.87
C GLY A 573 9.73 -24.28 13.37
N ARG A 574 9.89 -23.06 12.86
CA ARG A 574 9.96 -22.82 11.40
C ARG A 574 11.18 -22.00 11.03
N ILE A 575 11.67 -22.24 9.82
CA ILE A 575 12.69 -21.43 9.13
C ILE A 575 12.31 -21.29 7.65
N PHE A 576 12.96 -20.35 6.98
CA PHE A 576 13.06 -20.36 5.53
C PHE A 576 14.49 -20.62 5.11
N LEU A 577 14.66 -21.57 4.21
CA LEU A 577 15.96 -21.88 3.63
C LEU A 577 15.81 -21.93 2.12
N ARG A 578 16.45 -21.00 1.40
CA ARG A 578 16.36 -20.89 -0.07
C ARG A 578 14.94 -20.69 -0.57
N GLY A 579 14.15 -19.90 0.16
CA GLY A 579 12.74 -19.62 -0.15
C GLY A 579 11.76 -20.73 0.22
N GLU A 580 12.21 -21.86 0.75
CA GLU A 580 11.34 -22.96 1.18
C GLU A 580 11.09 -22.88 2.69
N LEU A 581 9.81 -22.93 3.09
CA LEU A 581 9.41 -23.10 4.48
C LEU A 581 9.80 -24.50 4.96
N ARG A 582 10.49 -24.59 6.09
CA ARG A 582 10.71 -25.86 6.79
C ARG A 582 10.10 -25.78 8.17
N LEU A 583 9.44 -26.86 8.56
CA LEU A 583 8.77 -27.02 9.85
C LEU A 583 9.41 -28.18 10.60
N MET A 584 9.47 -28.05 11.92
CA MET A 584 9.86 -29.14 12.79
C MET A 584 9.11 -29.11 14.11
N LEU A 585 8.92 -30.29 14.71
CA LEU A 585 8.54 -30.44 16.11
C LEU A 585 9.78 -30.14 16.96
N VAL A 586 9.62 -29.34 18.01
CA VAL A 586 10.69 -29.00 18.95
C VAL A 586 10.48 -29.84 20.19
N ASP A 587 11.13 -31.00 20.24
CA ASP A 587 11.13 -31.87 21.41
C ASP A 587 12.20 -31.40 22.42
N VAL A 588 12.33 -32.17 23.50
CA VAL A 588 13.22 -31.85 24.63
C VAL A 588 14.68 -31.71 24.21
N GLU A 589 15.15 -32.49 23.23
CA GLU A 589 16.56 -32.44 22.80
C GLU A 589 16.86 -31.23 21.92
N GLU A 590 15.97 -30.89 20.98
CA GLU A 590 16.08 -29.71 20.13
C GLU A 590 16.01 -28.42 20.97
N ALA A 591 15.09 -28.37 21.94
CA ALA A 591 14.98 -27.24 22.86
C ALA A 591 16.29 -27.00 23.64
N LYS A 592 16.95 -28.07 24.13
CA LYS A 592 18.26 -27.95 24.79
C LYS A 592 19.32 -27.37 23.86
N ILE A 593 19.34 -27.79 22.59
CA ILE A 593 20.29 -27.27 21.60
C ILE A 593 20.05 -25.78 21.36
N PHE A 594 18.79 -25.37 21.20
CA PHE A 594 18.44 -23.97 21.00
C PHE A 594 18.81 -23.10 22.21
N ASP A 595 18.46 -23.54 23.43
CA ASP A 595 18.76 -22.82 24.67
C ASP A 595 20.28 -22.68 24.89
N ALA A 596 21.06 -23.72 24.57
CA ALA A 596 22.52 -23.68 24.67
C ALA A 596 23.14 -22.64 23.71
N ILE A 597 22.62 -22.55 22.48
CA ILE A 597 23.08 -21.57 21.49
C ILE A 597 22.65 -20.14 21.89
N GLU A 598 21.39 -19.93 22.26
CA GLU A 598 20.84 -18.62 22.63
C GLU A 598 21.48 -18.05 23.90
N SER A 599 21.81 -18.91 24.87
CA SER A 599 22.52 -18.50 26.09
C SER A 599 24.01 -18.23 25.87
N GLY A 600 24.54 -18.51 24.66
CA GLY A 600 25.96 -18.35 24.34
C GLY A 600 26.85 -19.34 25.07
N GLN A 601 26.32 -20.52 25.44
CA GLN A 601 27.11 -21.55 26.11
C GLN A 601 28.26 -22.02 25.19
N PRO A 602 29.49 -22.17 25.71
CA PRO A 602 30.61 -22.67 24.91
C PRO A 602 30.28 -24.02 24.30
N ARG A 603 30.46 -24.14 22.99
CA ARG A 603 30.06 -25.32 22.20
C ARG A 603 30.62 -26.65 22.72
N CYS A 604 31.87 -26.64 23.18
CA CYS A 604 32.52 -27.80 23.77
C CYS A 604 31.84 -28.32 25.06
N ASP A 605 31.02 -27.51 25.71
CA ASP A 605 30.40 -27.87 26.99
C ASP A 605 29.09 -28.63 26.82
N TRP A 606 28.48 -28.60 25.62
CA TRP A 606 27.16 -29.18 25.39
C TRP A 606 27.06 -30.09 24.17
N VAL A 607 27.91 -29.94 23.14
CA VAL A 607 27.85 -30.78 21.92
C VAL A 607 28.06 -32.27 22.20
N ASP A 608 28.85 -32.63 23.21
CA ASP A 608 29.06 -34.04 23.58
C ASP A 608 27.91 -34.63 24.40
N ALA A 609 27.01 -33.78 24.91
CA ALA A 609 25.92 -34.16 25.81
C ALA A 609 24.54 -34.25 25.12
N ILE A 610 24.45 -33.79 23.87
CA ILE A 610 23.22 -33.79 23.07
C ILE A 610 23.13 -35.06 22.22
N ASP A 611 21.90 -35.40 21.85
CA ASP A 611 21.66 -36.47 20.88
C ASP A 611 22.21 -36.09 19.49
N ILE A 612 23.01 -36.99 18.92
CA ILE A 612 23.70 -36.76 17.64
C ILE A 612 22.69 -36.67 16.50
N ASP A 613 21.65 -37.50 16.52
CA ASP A 613 20.65 -37.55 15.46
C ASP A 613 19.83 -36.25 15.42
N SER A 614 19.49 -35.71 16.59
CA SER A 614 18.82 -34.40 16.75
C SER A 614 19.67 -33.25 16.20
N MET A 615 20.96 -33.17 16.54
CA MET A 615 21.86 -32.15 15.99
C MET A 615 22.07 -32.32 14.47
N ALA A 616 22.18 -33.56 13.99
CA ALA A 616 22.26 -33.84 12.56
C ALA A 616 21.05 -33.28 11.82
N ALA A 617 19.85 -33.60 12.30
CA ALA A 617 18.60 -33.15 11.71
C ALA A 617 18.51 -31.62 11.69
N LEU A 618 18.91 -30.94 12.76
CA LEU A 618 18.90 -29.48 12.86
C LEU A 618 19.87 -28.82 11.86
N LEU A 619 21.06 -29.37 11.66
CA LEU A 619 22.06 -28.86 10.70
C LEU A 619 21.65 -29.15 9.25
N GLU A 620 21.19 -30.36 8.96
CA GLU A 620 20.76 -30.76 7.62
C GLU A 620 19.54 -29.98 7.14
N ASN A 621 18.64 -29.64 8.06
CA ASN A 621 17.48 -28.82 7.74
C ASN A 621 17.77 -27.32 7.85
N GLY A 622 18.91 -26.92 8.41
CA GLY A 622 19.34 -25.53 8.47
C GLY A 622 18.67 -24.71 9.58
N PHE A 623 18.13 -25.36 10.61
CA PHE A 623 17.66 -24.71 11.84
C PHE A 623 18.84 -24.23 12.70
N VAL A 624 19.91 -25.02 12.71
CA VAL A 624 21.22 -24.66 13.26
C VAL A 624 22.19 -24.45 12.11
N ILE A 625 22.98 -23.40 12.19
CA ILE A 625 23.94 -22.97 11.18
C ILE A 625 25.35 -23.17 11.71
N TRP A 626 26.16 -23.91 10.96
CA TRP A 626 27.59 -24.08 11.23
C TRP A 626 28.45 -23.33 10.20
N LEU A 627 29.21 -22.35 10.69
CA LEU A 627 30.14 -21.52 9.94
C LEU A 627 31.58 -21.80 10.41
N PRO A 628 32.30 -22.76 9.80
CA PRO A 628 33.67 -23.08 10.18
C PRO A 628 34.61 -21.92 9.83
N GLU A 629 35.65 -21.71 10.66
CA GLU A 629 36.71 -20.76 10.30
C GLU A 629 37.48 -21.25 9.05
N PRO A 630 37.91 -20.32 8.17
CA PRO A 630 38.81 -20.64 7.07
C PRO A 630 40.14 -21.18 7.62
N PHE A 631 40.74 -22.13 6.90
CA PHE A 631 42.05 -22.69 7.21
C PHE A 631 43.20 -21.69 7.04
#